data_AF-A0A946ZK29-F1
#
_entry.id   AF-A0A946ZK29-F1
#
_cell.length_a   1.000
_cell.length_b   1.000
_cell.length_c   1.000
_cell.angle_alpha   90.00
_cell.angle_beta   90.00
_cell.angle_gamma   90.00
#
_symmetry.space_group_name_H-M   'P 1'
#
loop_
_entity.id
_entity.type
_entity.pdbx_description
1 polymer ?
#
loop_
_entity_poly.entity_id
_entity_poly.type
_entity_poly.pdbx_seq_one_letter_code
_entity_poly.pdbx_strand_id
1 'polypeptide(L)'
;MKKIITMCLFAFGLIIGVQSVEAQEKYKTIDEMARIQSQDLQKILGLNDDQTAMISRTIYAKQKSYLDITTSTKLDEKEADQLLAKIDMNFKSKMLQILNEEQFQAYGDYLSKLKTNPKDE
;
A
#
# COMPACT_ATOMS: atom_id res chain seq x y z
N MET A 1 4.14 58.33 -0.27
CA MET A 1 5.19 57.30 -0.44
C MET A 1 5.45 56.60 0.89
N LYS A 2 5.89 55.32 0.84
CA LYS A 2 6.11 54.32 1.94
C LYS A 2 4.89 53.39 2.12
N LYS A 3 4.55 52.49 1.20
CA LYS A 3 5.22 51.25 0.72
C LYS A 3 5.53 50.21 1.82
N ILE A 4 4.68 49.17 1.85
CA ILE A 4 4.99 47.73 1.81
C ILE A 4 5.93 47.20 2.91
N ILE A 5 5.41 46.87 4.12
CA ILE A 5 6.09 45.91 5.02
C ILE A 5 5.04 45.13 5.87
N THR A 6 4.09 44.44 5.24
CA THR A 6 3.28 43.44 5.99
C THR A 6 2.83 42.29 5.10
N MET A 7 3.68 41.85 4.17
CA MET A 7 3.35 40.72 3.30
C MET A 7 4.56 39.82 3.04
N CYS A 8 5.22 39.35 4.10
CA CYS A 8 6.30 38.34 4.03
C CYS A 8 6.44 37.56 5.36
N LEU A 9 5.34 37.04 5.91
CA LEU A 9 5.38 36.10 7.06
C LEU A 9 4.73 34.75 6.74
N PHE A 10 4.75 34.34 5.46
CA PHE A 10 4.32 33.00 5.02
C PHE A 10 5.36 32.29 4.14
N ALA A 11 6.62 32.71 4.17
CA ALA A 11 7.67 32.16 3.29
C ALA A 11 8.67 31.19 3.98
N PHE A 12 8.54 30.95 5.30
CA PHE A 12 9.45 30.03 6.01
C PHE A 12 8.81 28.69 6.43
N GLY A 13 7.52 28.48 6.17
CA GLY A 13 6.84 27.18 6.41
C GLY A 13 6.82 26.22 5.20
N LEU A 14 7.08 26.72 3.99
CA LEU A 14 6.86 25.96 2.75
C LEU A 14 7.98 24.96 2.42
N ILE A 15 9.15 25.06 3.05
CA ILE A 15 10.28 24.14 2.78
C ILE A 15 10.13 22.82 3.56
N ILE A 16 9.37 22.80 4.66
CA ILE A 16 9.08 21.57 5.43
C ILE A 16 7.87 20.81 4.85
N GLY A 17 7.02 21.46 4.05
CA GLY A 17 5.77 20.88 3.54
C GLY A 17 5.87 20.05 2.25
N VAL A 18 6.97 20.15 1.48
CA VAL A 18 7.08 19.46 0.18
C VAL A 18 7.13 17.94 0.36
N GLN A 19 7.84 17.45 1.37
CA GLN A 19 7.90 16.00 1.67
C GLN A 19 6.54 15.45 2.15
N SER A 20 5.77 16.25 2.90
CA SER A 20 4.45 15.81 3.38
C SER A 20 3.41 15.71 2.26
N VAL A 21 3.45 16.61 1.27
CA VAL A 21 2.54 16.57 0.12
C VAL A 21 2.86 15.36 -0.76
N GLU A 22 4.13 15.08 -1.02
CA GLU A 22 4.54 13.92 -1.81
C GLU A 22 4.18 12.59 -1.11
N ALA A 23 4.40 12.49 0.21
CA ALA A 23 4.01 11.32 0.99
C ALA A 23 2.47 11.14 1.01
N GLN A 24 1.71 12.22 1.13
CA GLN A 24 0.25 12.17 1.12
C GLN A 24 -0.31 11.69 -0.22
N GLU A 25 0.25 12.14 -1.35
CA GLU A 25 -0.14 11.68 -2.68
C GLU A 25 0.21 10.19 -2.90
N LYS A 26 1.36 9.73 -2.39
CA LYS A 26 1.71 8.31 -2.40
C LYS A 26 0.72 7.46 -1.60
N TYR A 27 0.29 7.91 -0.42
CA TYR A 27 -0.70 7.16 0.37
C TYR A 27 -2.09 7.14 -0.26
N LYS A 28 -2.53 8.22 -0.91
CA LYS A 28 -3.78 8.21 -1.71
C LYS A 28 -3.71 7.23 -2.87
N THR A 29 -2.56 7.19 -3.56
CA THR A 29 -2.33 6.23 -4.66
C THR A 29 -2.39 4.79 -4.14
N ILE A 30 -1.79 4.52 -2.99
CA ILE A 30 -1.85 3.19 -2.33
C ILE A 30 -3.28 2.82 -1.95
N ASP A 31 -4.07 3.76 -1.43
CA ASP A 31 -5.49 3.54 -1.09
C ASP A 31 -6.31 3.14 -2.32
N GLU A 32 -6.18 3.89 -3.41
CA GLU A 32 -6.89 3.59 -4.64
C GLU A 32 -6.46 2.25 -5.24
N MET A 33 -5.15 1.96 -5.25
CA MET A 33 -4.62 0.67 -5.70
C MET A 33 -5.15 -0.49 -4.85
N ALA A 34 -5.22 -0.32 -3.52
CA ALA A 34 -5.75 -1.33 -2.62
C ALA A 34 -7.25 -1.57 -2.86
N ARG A 35 -8.01 -0.52 -3.15
CA ARG A 35 -9.42 -0.60 -3.53
C ARG A 35 -9.59 -1.38 -4.84
N ILE A 36 -8.89 -0.99 -5.90
CA ILE A 36 -8.96 -1.65 -7.22
C ILE A 36 -8.59 -3.13 -7.09
N GLN A 37 -7.45 -3.45 -6.46
CA GLN A 37 -7.01 -4.84 -6.29
C GLN A 37 -8.03 -5.68 -5.51
N SER A 38 -8.64 -5.12 -4.46
CA SER A 38 -9.67 -5.83 -3.70
C SER A 38 -10.93 -6.11 -4.53
N GLN A 39 -11.33 -5.20 -5.41
CA GLN A 39 -12.48 -5.37 -6.31
C GLN A 39 -12.19 -6.42 -7.40
N ASP A 40 -10.96 -6.50 -7.87
CA ASP A 40 -10.57 -7.56 -8.81
C ASP A 40 -10.57 -8.92 -8.12
N LEU A 41 -10.01 -9.01 -6.91
CA LEU A 41 -10.06 -10.22 -6.09
C LEU A 41 -11.50 -10.61 -5.73
N GLN A 42 -12.39 -9.63 -5.53
CA GLN A 42 -13.82 -9.88 -5.31
C GLN A 42 -14.43 -10.70 -6.45
N LYS A 43 -14.17 -10.29 -7.70
CA LYS A 43 -14.68 -10.97 -8.89
C LYS A 43 -14.05 -12.35 -9.09
N ILE A 44 -12.75 -12.48 -8.81
CA ILE A 44 -11.99 -13.71 -9.05
C ILE A 44 -12.32 -14.77 -8.00
N LEU A 45 -12.45 -14.37 -6.73
CA LEU A 45 -12.60 -15.27 -5.60
C LEU A 45 -14.04 -15.35 -5.08
N GLY A 46 -14.98 -14.61 -5.66
CA GLY A 46 -16.37 -14.55 -5.19
C GLY A 46 -16.47 -14.02 -3.76
N LEU A 47 -15.72 -12.97 -3.43
CA LEU A 47 -15.74 -12.39 -2.09
C LEU A 47 -17.03 -11.64 -1.83
N ASN A 48 -17.52 -11.70 -0.59
CA ASN A 48 -18.58 -10.77 -0.16
C ASN A 48 -18.00 -9.36 0.15
N ASP A 49 -18.88 -8.40 0.40
CA ASP A 49 -18.49 -7.00 0.60
C ASP A 49 -17.61 -6.81 1.85
N ASP A 50 -17.89 -7.56 2.93
CA ASP A 50 -17.10 -7.50 4.17
C ASP A 50 -15.67 -8.02 3.94
N GLN A 51 -15.54 -9.18 3.28
CA GLN A 51 -14.26 -9.75 2.87
C GLN A 51 -13.50 -8.79 1.95
N THR A 52 -14.18 -8.19 0.98
CA THR A 52 -13.59 -7.22 0.04
C THR A 52 -13.04 -6.00 0.79
N ALA A 53 -13.82 -5.43 1.71
CA ALA A 53 -13.38 -4.30 2.54
C ALA A 53 -12.20 -4.67 3.45
N MET A 54 -12.20 -5.86 4.04
CA MET A 54 -11.09 -6.34 4.88
C MET A 54 -9.81 -6.58 4.06
N ILE A 55 -9.92 -7.14 2.85
CA ILE A 55 -8.78 -7.33 1.95
C ILE A 55 -8.24 -5.98 1.49
N SER A 56 -9.09 -5.03 1.11
CA SER A 56 -8.67 -3.68 0.74
C SER A 56 -7.82 -3.04 1.83
N ARG A 57 -8.32 -3.03 3.08
CA ARG A 57 -7.57 -2.50 4.24
C ARG A 57 -6.26 -3.25 4.48
N THR A 58 -6.25 -4.56 4.24
CA THR A 58 -5.06 -5.41 4.42
C THR A 58 -4.00 -5.14 3.36
N ILE A 59 -4.39 -4.94 2.09
CA ILE A 59 -3.50 -4.54 0.99
C ILE A 59 -2.95 -3.13 1.25
N TYR A 60 -3.82 -2.18 1.63
CA TYR A 60 -3.42 -0.82 1.97
C TYR A 60 -2.36 -0.82 3.07
N ALA A 61 -2.61 -1.52 4.19
CA ALA A 61 -1.68 -1.59 5.30
C ALA A 61 -0.33 -2.18 4.89
N LYS A 62 -0.33 -3.25 4.09
CA LYS A 62 0.91 -3.83 3.55
C LYS A 62 1.70 -2.81 2.73
N GLN A 63 1.07 -2.21 1.72
CA GLN A 63 1.75 -1.28 0.81
C GLN A 63 2.24 -0.02 1.53
N LYS A 64 1.44 0.50 2.47
CA LYS A 64 1.85 1.60 3.32
C LYS A 64 3.10 1.25 4.13
N SER A 65 3.10 0.10 4.81
CA SER A 65 4.27 -0.34 5.57
C SER A 65 5.49 -0.59 4.68
N TYR A 66 5.32 -1.11 3.47
CA TYR A 66 6.41 -1.24 2.50
C TYR A 66 7.02 0.12 2.18
N LEU A 67 6.19 1.11 1.86
CA LEU A 67 6.67 2.46 1.56
C LEU A 67 7.40 3.07 2.76
N ASP A 68 6.84 2.93 3.97
CA ASP A 68 7.45 3.44 5.21
C ASP A 68 8.83 2.81 5.46
N ILE A 69 9.01 1.53 5.15
CA ILE A 69 10.31 0.84 5.29
C ILE A 69 11.29 1.24 4.17
N THR A 70 10.87 1.21 2.91
CA THR A 70 11.77 1.45 1.77
C THR A 70 12.20 2.90 1.62
N THR A 71 11.46 3.84 2.19
CA THR A 71 11.82 5.27 2.21
C THR A 71 12.54 5.68 3.49
N SER A 72 12.69 4.78 4.46
CA SER A 72 13.40 5.06 5.70
C SER A 72 14.90 5.19 5.46
N THR A 73 15.49 6.30 5.92
CA THR A 73 16.95 6.51 5.91
C THR A 73 17.63 5.99 7.18
N LYS A 74 16.86 5.39 8.10
CA LYS A 74 17.33 4.97 9.43
C LYS A 74 17.62 3.48 9.56
N LEU A 75 17.19 2.68 8.58
CA LEU A 75 17.31 1.23 8.59
C LEU A 75 18.50 0.83 7.73
N ASP A 76 19.26 -0.16 8.18
CA ASP A 76 20.18 -0.87 7.29
C ASP A 76 19.41 -1.87 6.41
N GLU A 77 20.06 -2.36 5.35
CA GLU A 77 19.46 -3.26 4.37
C GLU A 77 18.93 -4.56 5.01
N LYS A 78 19.68 -5.12 5.97
CA LYS A 78 19.31 -6.37 6.64
C LYS A 78 18.09 -6.17 7.55
N GLU A 79 18.03 -5.05 8.26
CA GLU A 79 16.88 -4.69 9.09
C GLU A 79 15.64 -4.42 8.23
N ALA A 80 15.81 -3.70 7.12
CA ALA A 80 14.74 -3.46 6.16
C ALA A 80 14.17 -4.78 5.62
N ASP A 81 15.02 -5.70 5.17
CA ASP A 81 14.61 -7.01 4.65
C ASP A 81 13.83 -7.84 5.68
N GLN A 82 14.29 -7.83 6.94
CA GLN A 82 13.59 -8.52 8.02
C GLN A 82 12.20 -7.92 8.28
N LEU A 83 12.05 -6.60 8.22
CA LEU A 83 10.78 -5.92 8.40
C LEU A 83 9.83 -6.17 7.22
N LEU A 84 10.34 -6.14 5.99
CA LEU A 84 9.57 -6.48 4.79
C LEU A 84 9.06 -7.93 4.84
N ALA A 85 9.92 -8.88 5.21
CA ALA A 85 9.51 -10.28 5.39
C ALA A 85 8.42 -10.44 6.46
N LYS A 86 8.51 -9.70 7.58
CA LYS A 86 7.45 -9.69 8.61
C LYS A 86 6.14 -9.12 8.08
N ILE A 87 6.18 -8.07 7.25
CA ILE A 87 4.98 -7.51 6.64
C ILE A 87 4.32 -8.54 5.71
N ASP A 88 5.10 -9.25 4.90
CA ASP A 88 4.60 -10.33 4.04
C ASP A 88 3.95 -11.47 4.84
N MET A 89 4.57 -11.91 5.93
CA MET A 89 4.01 -12.94 6.81
C MET A 89 2.69 -12.48 7.43
N ASN A 90 2.64 -11.24 7.93
CA ASN A 90 1.43 -10.67 8.52
C ASN A 90 0.31 -10.54 7.48
N PHE A 91 0.63 -10.12 6.26
CA PHE A 91 -0.33 -10.06 5.17
C PHE A 91 -0.90 -11.45 4.87
N LYS A 92 -0.03 -12.46 4.70
CA LYS A 92 -0.47 -13.85 4.46
C LYS A 92 -1.37 -14.36 5.58
N SER A 93 -1.01 -14.10 6.83
CA SER A 93 -1.82 -14.50 8.00
C SER A 93 -3.20 -13.85 7.99
N LYS A 94 -3.30 -12.56 7.67
CA LYS A 94 -4.60 -11.88 7.54
C LYS A 94 -5.43 -12.42 6.39
N MET A 95 -4.83 -12.69 5.24
CA MET A 95 -5.55 -13.30 4.11
C MET A 95 -6.13 -14.67 4.48
N LEU A 96 -5.40 -15.49 5.25
CA LEU A 96 -5.90 -16.77 5.78
C LEU A 96 -7.07 -16.63 6.77
N GLN A 97 -7.18 -15.49 7.46
CA GLN A 97 -8.29 -15.23 8.38
C GLN A 97 -9.53 -14.70 7.67
N ILE A 98 -9.35 -13.99 6.56
CA ILE A 98 -10.44 -13.36 5.80
C ILE A 98 -11.07 -14.34 4.80
N LEU A 99 -10.24 -15.12 4.12
CA LEU A 99 -10.66 -16.07 3.10
C LEU A 99 -11.05 -17.41 3.74
N ASN A 100 -12.09 -18.05 3.19
CA ASN A 100 -12.33 -19.45 3.48
C ASN A 100 -11.33 -20.34 2.70
N GLU A 101 -11.35 -21.64 2.95
CA GLU A 101 -10.38 -22.58 2.36
C GLU A 101 -10.43 -22.61 0.83
N GLU A 102 -11.63 -22.66 0.24
CA GLU A 102 -11.82 -22.66 -1.23
C GLU A 102 -11.29 -21.36 -1.86
N GLN A 103 -11.65 -20.22 -1.28
CA GLN A 103 -11.18 -18.90 -1.71
C GLN A 103 -9.67 -18.76 -1.57
N PHE A 104 -9.07 -19.34 -0.53
CA PHE A 104 -7.63 -19.31 -0.33
C PHE A 104 -6.88 -20.18 -1.35
N GLN A 105 -7.42 -21.36 -1.69
CA GLN A 105 -6.88 -22.19 -2.76
C GLN A 105 -6.96 -21.48 -4.12
N ALA A 106 -8.14 -20.91 -4.45
CA ALA A 106 -8.33 -20.13 -5.67
C ALA A 106 -7.39 -18.93 -5.76
N TYR A 107 -7.10 -18.28 -4.63
CA TYR A 107 -6.11 -17.21 -4.56
C TYR A 107 -4.70 -17.72 -4.86
N GLY A 108 -4.30 -18.87 -4.33
CA GLY A 108 -3.02 -19.52 -4.64
C GLY A 108 -2.87 -19.88 -6.13
N ASP A 109 -3.93 -20.39 -6.74
CA ASP A 109 -3.96 -20.72 -8.17
C ASP A 109 -3.87 -19.47 -9.04
N TYR A 110 -4.60 -18.42 -8.68
CA TYR A 110 -4.53 -17.12 -9.33
C TYR A 110 -3.10 -16.56 -9.30
N LEU A 111 -2.46 -16.56 -8.12
CA LEU A 111 -1.07 -16.10 -7.98
C LEU A 111 -0.09 -16.95 -8.79
N SER A 112 -0.33 -18.26 -8.91
CA SER A 112 0.52 -19.15 -9.69
C SER A 112 0.39 -18.87 -11.20
N LYS A 113 -0.84 -18.63 -11.69
CA LYS A 113 -1.09 -18.24 -13.08
C LYS A 113 -0.41 -16.92 -13.44
N LEU A 114 -0.39 -15.95 -12.53
CA LEU A 114 0.35 -14.69 -12.75
C LEU A 114 1.87 -14.90 -12.89
N LYS A 115 2.44 -15.92 -12.26
CA LYS A 115 3.87 -16.25 -12.36
C LYS A 115 4.21 -17.05 -13.62
N THR A 116 3.27 -17.86 -14.12
CA THR A 116 3.47 -18.72 -15.30
C THR A 116 3.05 -18.07 -16.61
N ASN A 117 2.46 -16.87 -16.56
CA ASN A 117 2.16 -16.08 -17.75
C ASN A 117 3.25 -14.99 -17.90
N PRO A 118 4.44 -15.30 -18.46
CA PRO A 118 5.24 -14.24 -19.04
C PRO A 118 4.33 -13.62 -20.09
N LYS A 119 4.07 -12.32 -19.98
CA LYS A 119 3.34 -11.61 -21.03
C LYS A 119 3.93 -12.03 -22.37
N ASP A 120 3.04 -12.40 -23.27
CA ASP A 120 3.26 -12.41 -24.70
C ASP A 120 4.17 -11.22 -25.07
N GLU A 121 5.44 -11.51 -25.38
CA GLU A 121 6.30 -10.71 -26.26
C GLU A 121 6.19 -11.31 -27.67
#